data_AF-A0A3R6Z1K8-F1
#
_entry.id   AF-A0A3R6Z1K8-F1
#
_cell.length_a   1.000
_cell.length_b   1.000
_cell.length_c   1.000
_cell.angle_alpha   90.00
_cell.angle_beta   90.00
_cell.angle_gamma   90.00
#
_symmetry.space_group_name_H-M   'P 1'
#
loop_
_entity.id
_entity.type
_entity.pdbx_description
1 polymer ?
#
loop_
_entity_poly.entity_id
_entity_poly.type
_entity_poly.pdbx_seq_one_letter_code
_entity_poly.pdbx_strand_id
1 'polypeptide(L)'
;MRRLVCTFLAQSDRAHVPWYHCEHVHMLGLPTGDACVWFEQSSVSHEPEFMVYHAFLIWENPVLSWCKLAFRCALAAYILRVVWRRYYTHYTVLVNNLTAHPIRDDRSIDSVEVVMGDPTYLVLSNPFVLLVMIVDMWLGISYVAIAAARASQYEDWMSFALGCVYNARFVRCLPMHTTSTLIHCIQVWAGYMMMWMLSRAAKRRGLEGSFAPVDPAHLGVLAYLYAGPIVLLLARTTMMVMYHRLWDLLVPTSALESHIETLPGAVAPWMENT
;
A
#
# COMPACT_ATOMS: atom_id res chain seq x y z
N MET A 1 -0.40 3.42 24.56
CA MET A 1 -1.55 4.06 23.90
C MET A 1 -2.87 3.36 24.22
N ARG A 2 -3.04 2.05 23.95
CA ARG A 2 -4.30 1.32 24.26
C ARG A 2 -4.76 1.46 25.71
N ARG A 3 -3.84 1.25 26.66
CA ARG A 3 -4.13 1.36 28.10
C ARG A 3 -4.65 2.74 28.48
N LEU A 4 -4.03 3.81 27.95
CA LEU A 4 -4.44 5.20 28.15
C LEU A 4 -5.88 5.44 27.69
N VAL A 5 -6.20 5.05 26.45
CA VAL A 5 -7.54 5.25 25.87
C VAL A 5 -8.59 4.48 26.67
N CYS A 6 -8.31 3.23 27.03
CA CYS A 6 -9.24 2.43 27.85
C CYS A 6 -9.43 3.01 29.26
N THR A 7 -8.36 3.49 29.91
CA THR A 7 -8.49 4.12 31.24
C THR A 7 -9.26 5.43 31.17
N PHE A 8 -9.01 6.25 30.13
CA PHE A 8 -9.71 7.50 29.90
C PHE A 8 -11.21 7.29 29.67
N LEU A 9 -11.58 6.28 28.87
CA LEU A 9 -12.98 5.93 28.61
C LEU A 9 -13.67 5.28 29.82
N ALA A 10 -12.92 4.57 30.67
CA ALA A 10 -13.48 3.88 31.84
C ALA A 10 -13.69 4.80 33.06
N GLN A 11 -13.03 5.97 33.13
CA GLN A 11 -13.11 6.88 34.26
C GLN A 11 -14.23 7.94 34.10
N SER A 12 -15.01 8.11 35.16
CA SER A 12 -16.02 9.16 35.29
C SER A 12 -15.41 10.51 35.67
N ASP A 13 -14.35 10.51 36.48
CA ASP A 13 -13.54 11.69 36.81
C ASP A 13 -12.24 11.67 36.01
N ARG A 14 -12.16 12.56 35.02
CA ARG A 14 -11.09 12.63 34.02
C ARG A 14 -9.91 13.51 34.45
N ALA A 15 -9.97 14.11 35.64
CA ALA A 15 -8.94 15.02 36.14
C ALA A 15 -7.60 14.34 36.49
N HIS A 16 -7.59 13.02 36.70
CA HIS A 16 -6.42 12.28 37.20
C HIS A 16 -5.75 11.37 36.15
N VAL A 17 -6.28 11.34 34.92
CA VAL A 17 -5.70 10.53 33.82
C VAL A 17 -4.61 11.36 33.15
N PRO A 18 -3.44 10.80 32.80
CA PRO A 18 -2.48 11.51 31.95
C PRO A 18 -3.15 11.85 30.61
N TRP A 19 -3.02 13.09 30.14
CA TRP A 19 -3.72 13.54 28.93
C TRP A 19 -2.98 13.19 27.64
N TYR A 20 -1.77 12.63 27.73
CA TYR A 20 -0.96 12.27 26.58
C TYR A 20 -0.19 10.95 26.80
N HIS A 21 0.09 10.24 25.72
CA HIS A 21 0.99 9.08 25.70
C HIS A 21 1.64 8.94 24.33
N CYS A 22 2.92 8.61 24.31
CA CYS A 22 3.68 8.35 23.10
C CYS A 22 4.21 6.91 23.09
N GLU A 23 4.17 6.28 21.91
CA GLU A 23 4.76 4.97 21.63
C GLU A 23 5.83 5.10 20.56
N HIS A 24 6.95 4.42 20.76
CA HIS A 24 8.03 4.29 19.80
C HIS A 24 7.70 3.16 18.82
N VAL A 25 7.67 3.51 17.55
CA VAL A 25 7.34 2.62 16.44
C VAL A 25 8.64 2.01 15.89
N HIS A 26 8.75 0.70 16.02
CA HIS A 26 9.84 -0.09 15.50
C HIS A 26 9.41 -0.96 14.30
N MET A 27 10.39 -1.27 13.48
CA MET A 27 10.26 -2.22 12.38
C MET A 27 11.51 -3.12 12.38
N LEU A 28 11.36 -4.38 12.80
CA LEU A 28 12.49 -5.31 12.98
C LEU A 28 13.55 -4.75 13.93
N GLY A 29 13.11 -4.09 15.01
CA GLY A 29 14.00 -3.44 15.98
C GLY A 29 14.62 -2.13 15.51
N LEU A 30 14.37 -1.66 14.28
CA LEU A 30 14.84 -0.36 13.80
C LEU A 30 13.83 0.75 14.15
N PRO A 31 14.26 1.86 14.78
CA PRO A 31 13.38 2.97 15.12
C PRO A 31 12.92 3.66 13.86
N THR A 32 11.60 3.68 13.67
CA THR A 32 10.97 4.20 12.45
C THR A 32 10.23 5.51 12.73
N GLY A 33 9.81 5.73 13.96
CA GLY A 33 9.20 6.99 14.38
C GLY A 33 8.48 6.87 15.71
N ASP A 34 7.77 7.93 16.10
CA ASP A 34 6.96 7.99 17.31
C ASP A 34 5.51 8.27 16.94
N ALA A 35 4.59 7.65 17.68
CA ALA A 35 3.16 7.88 17.59
C ALA A 35 2.67 8.41 18.94
N CYS A 36 2.09 9.61 18.95
CA CYS A 36 1.59 10.24 20.17
C CYS A 36 0.09 10.50 20.04
N VAL A 37 -0.63 10.26 21.15
CA VAL A 37 -2.04 10.64 21.29
C VAL A 37 -2.17 11.58 22.48
N TRP A 38 -3.01 12.59 22.37
CA TRP A 38 -3.42 13.40 23.51
C TRP A 38 -4.87 13.84 23.42
N PHE A 39 -5.44 14.19 24.56
CA PHE A 39 -6.81 14.62 24.71
C PHE A 39 -6.84 16.08 25.14
N GLU A 40 -7.72 16.86 24.52
CA GLU A 40 -7.99 18.24 24.91
C GLU A 40 -9.49 18.43 25.08
N GLN A 41 -9.89 19.10 26.16
CA GLN A 41 -11.29 19.41 26.39
C GLN A 41 -11.69 20.60 25.51
N SER A 42 -12.77 20.46 24.73
CA SER A 42 -13.32 21.56 23.96
C SER A 42 -13.84 22.64 24.90
N SER A 43 -13.36 23.87 24.74
CA SER A 43 -13.81 25.03 25.51
C SER A 43 -15.10 25.65 24.95
N VAL A 44 -15.63 25.12 23.84
CA VAL A 44 -16.69 25.74 23.05
C VAL A 44 -18.07 25.17 23.38
N SER A 45 -18.13 23.93 23.87
CA SER A 45 -19.37 23.20 24.16
C SER A 45 -19.68 23.23 25.66
N HIS A 46 -20.94 23.46 26.03
CA HIS A 46 -21.41 23.32 27.43
C HIS A 46 -21.43 21.85 27.90
N GLU A 47 -21.38 20.91 26.95
CA GLU A 47 -21.20 19.48 27.18
C GLU A 47 -19.70 19.13 27.16
N PRO A 48 -19.24 18.14 27.94
CA PRO A 48 -17.85 17.75 28.00
C PRO A 48 -17.43 16.96 26.75
N GLU A 49 -17.22 17.69 25.65
CA GLU A 49 -16.69 17.18 24.38
C GLU A 49 -15.16 17.19 24.42
N PHE A 50 -14.54 16.08 24.01
CA PHE A 50 -13.08 15.91 24.02
C PHE A 50 -12.58 15.69 22.61
N MET A 51 -11.60 16.51 22.23
CA MET A 51 -10.89 16.36 20.96
C MET A 51 -9.71 15.42 21.19
N VAL A 52 -9.62 14.38 20.36
CA VAL A 52 -8.52 13.43 20.37
C VAL A 52 -7.55 13.80 19.26
N TYR A 53 -6.35 14.19 19.64
CA TYR A 53 -5.29 14.50 18.70
C TYR A 53 -4.34 13.32 18.57
N HIS A 54 -3.90 13.09 17.34
CA HIS A 54 -2.94 12.06 17.02
C HIS A 54 -1.84 12.63 16.15
N ALA A 55 -0.59 12.43 16.54
CA ALA A 55 0.59 12.85 15.80
C ALA A 55 1.52 11.68 15.54
N PHE A 56 2.08 11.66 14.35
CA PHE A 56 3.17 10.76 13.97
C PHE A 56 4.40 11.58 13.63
N LEU A 57 5.52 11.22 14.23
CA LEU A 57 6.83 11.73 13.90
C LEU A 57 7.62 10.61 13.23
N ILE A 58 7.93 10.73 11.94
CA ILE A 58 8.75 9.73 11.24
C ILE A 58 10.23 10.06 11.44
N TRP A 59 11.00 9.11 11.94
CA TRP A 59 12.45 9.23 12.06
C TRP A 59 13.12 8.70 10.79
N GLU A 60 13.17 9.55 9.77
CA GLU A 60 13.92 9.24 8.55
C GLU A 60 15.36 9.72 8.66
N ASN A 61 16.30 8.79 8.74
CA ASN A 61 17.72 9.09 8.57
C ASN A 61 17.95 9.52 7.10
N PRO A 62 18.59 10.67 6.83
CA PRO A 62 18.85 11.13 5.47
C PRO A 62 19.59 10.10 4.61
N VAL A 63 20.50 9.31 5.20
CA VAL A 63 21.20 8.22 4.50
C VAL A 63 20.21 7.16 4.03
N LEU A 64 19.28 6.74 4.89
CA LEU A 64 18.26 5.77 4.53
C LEU A 64 17.33 6.33 3.44
N SER A 65 16.96 7.61 3.49
CA SER A 65 16.12 8.22 2.46
C SER A 65 16.83 8.26 1.09
N TRP A 66 18.13 8.56 1.05
CA TRP A 66 18.94 8.46 -0.18
C TRP A 66 19.07 7.02 -0.68
N CYS A 67 19.26 6.05 0.22
CA CYS A 67 19.28 4.63 -0.14
C CYS A 67 17.94 4.17 -0.73
N LYS A 68 16.80 4.56 -0.11
CA LYS A 68 15.45 4.28 -0.64
C LYS A 68 15.27 4.89 -2.04
N LEU A 69 15.73 6.13 -2.24
CA LEU A 69 15.65 6.79 -3.54
C LEU A 69 16.51 6.07 -4.59
N ALA A 70 17.76 5.76 -4.28
CA ALA A 70 18.66 5.04 -5.17
C ALA A 70 18.10 3.66 -5.55
N PHE A 71 17.54 2.94 -4.58
CA PHE A 71 16.85 1.68 -4.80
C PHE A 71 15.66 1.83 -5.75
N ARG A 72 14.81 2.85 -5.56
CA ARG A 72 13.68 3.14 -6.45
C ARG A 72 14.11 3.52 -7.86
N CYS A 73 15.19 4.31 -7.99
CA CYS A 73 15.76 4.63 -9.30
C CYS A 73 16.30 3.38 -10.01
N ALA A 74 17.00 2.50 -9.28
CA ALA A 74 17.50 1.24 -9.82
C ALA A 74 16.36 0.31 -10.27
N LEU A 75 15.29 0.22 -9.47
CA LEU A 75 14.10 -0.56 -9.79
C LEU A 75 13.37 0.00 -11.01
N ALA A 76 13.20 1.32 -11.09
CA ALA A 76 12.60 1.99 -12.24
C ALA A 76 13.39 1.73 -13.53
N ALA A 77 14.73 1.88 -13.46
CA ALA A 77 15.61 1.59 -14.58
C ALA A 77 15.55 0.11 -14.99
N TYR A 78 15.45 -0.81 -14.03
CA TYR A 78 15.31 -2.24 -14.30
C TYR A 78 14.00 -2.55 -15.02
N ILE A 79 12.87 -2.02 -14.53
CA ILE A 79 11.55 -2.23 -15.18
C ILE A 79 11.56 -1.65 -16.59
N LEU A 80 12.07 -0.42 -16.76
CA LEU A 80 12.17 0.21 -18.07
C LEU A 80 13.01 -0.64 -19.02
N ARG A 81 14.14 -1.18 -18.56
CA ARG A 81 14.99 -2.08 -19.35
C ARG A 81 14.26 -3.37 -19.74
N VAL A 82 13.47 -3.95 -18.83
CA VAL A 82 12.69 -5.17 -19.11
C VAL A 82 11.61 -4.88 -20.16
N VAL A 83 10.83 -3.81 -19.98
CA VAL A 83 9.80 -3.40 -20.93
C VAL A 83 10.41 -3.07 -22.29
N TRP A 84 11.53 -2.34 -22.32
CA TRP A 84 12.21 -2.03 -23.58
C TRP A 84 12.64 -3.27 -24.36
N ARG A 85 13.29 -4.22 -23.68
CA ARG A 85 13.81 -5.43 -24.33
C ARG A 85 12.73 -6.41 -24.75
N ARG A 86 11.69 -6.59 -23.93
CA ARG A 86 10.68 -7.64 -24.15
C ARG A 86 9.38 -7.14 -24.79
N TYR A 87 9.14 -5.83 -24.81
CA TYR A 87 7.94 -5.25 -25.41
C TYR A 87 8.31 -4.40 -26.63
N TYR A 88 9.01 -3.28 -26.40
CA TYR A 88 9.29 -2.31 -27.46
C TYR A 88 10.18 -2.86 -28.57
N THR A 89 11.18 -3.68 -28.25
CA THR A 89 12.06 -4.26 -29.28
C THR A 89 11.26 -5.14 -30.26
N HIS A 90 10.38 -6.00 -29.76
CA HIS A 90 9.55 -6.85 -30.62
C HIS A 90 8.53 -6.05 -31.42
N TYR A 91 7.97 -4.99 -30.83
CA TYR A 91 7.11 -4.05 -31.53
C TYR A 91 7.84 -3.38 -32.71
N THR A 92 9.05 -2.87 -32.49
CA THR A 92 9.84 -2.24 -33.56
C THR A 92 10.17 -3.21 -34.68
N VAL A 93 10.49 -4.47 -34.35
CA VAL A 93 10.74 -5.52 -35.36
C VAL A 93 9.47 -5.84 -36.16
N LEU A 94 8.32 -5.94 -35.49
CA LEU A 94 7.04 -6.20 -36.14
C LEU A 94 6.65 -5.08 -37.13
N VAL A 95 6.77 -3.82 -36.71
CA VAL A 95 6.48 -2.66 -37.55
C VAL A 95 7.44 -2.59 -38.75
N ASN A 96 8.74 -2.83 -38.52
CA ASN A 96 9.72 -2.87 -39.61
C ASN A 96 9.42 -4.00 -40.60
N ASN A 97 9.00 -5.18 -40.12
CA ASN A 97 8.65 -6.31 -41.00
C ASN A 97 7.38 -6.03 -41.81
N LEU A 98 6.35 -5.43 -41.21
CA LEU A 98 5.11 -5.03 -41.90
C LEU A 98 5.35 -3.93 -42.94
N THR A 99 6.28 -3.02 -42.66
CA THR A 99 6.68 -1.96 -43.61
C THR A 99 7.51 -2.52 -44.76
N ALA A 100 8.40 -3.49 -44.47
CA ALA A 100 9.25 -4.12 -45.48
C ALA A 100 8.52 -5.14 -46.36
N HIS A 101 7.51 -5.83 -45.82
CA HIS A 101 6.71 -6.84 -46.53
C HIS A 101 5.22 -6.50 -46.43
N PRO A 102 4.73 -5.54 -47.22
CA PRO A 102 3.31 -5.23 -47.26
C PRO A 102 2.53 -6.49 -47.68
N ILE A 103 1.46 -6.78 -46.93
CA ILE A 103 0.59 -7.93 -47.16
C ILE A 103 -0.10 -7.73 -48.52
N ARG A 104 0.46 -8.33 -49.57
CA ARG A 104 -0.16 -8.42 -50.90
C ARG A 104 -1.12 -9.60 -50.88
N ASP A 105 -2.32 -9.37 -50.36
CA ASP A 105 -3.43 -10.28 -50.61
C ASP A 105 -4.30 -9.71 -51.74
N ASP A 106 -4.95 -10.59 -52.51
CA ASP A 106 -5.72 -10.26 -53.73
C ASP A 106 -7.04 -9.50 -53.42
N ARG A 107 -7.26 -9.20 -52.14
CA ARG A 107 -8.34 -8.37 -51.60
C ARG A 107 -7.73 -7.10 -51.04
N SER A 108 -8.24 -5.95 -51.48
CA SER A 108 -7.81 -4.61 -51.08
C SER A 108 -7.83 -4.41 -49.55
N ILE A 109 -6.71 -4.69 -48.89
CA ILE A 109 -6.49 -4.30 -47.49
C ILE A 109 -6.01 -2.85 -47.51
N ASP A 110 -6.93 -1.92 -47.23
CA ASP A 110 -6.65 -0.46 -47.30
C ASP A 110 -5.84 0.07 -46.11
N SER A 111 -5.82 -0.62 -44.96
CA SER A 111 -4.97 -0.25 -43.82
C SER A 111 -4.76 -1.40 -42.84
N VAL A 112 -3.56 -1.44 -42.23
CA VAL A 112 -3.21 -2.35 -41.13
C VAL A 112 -2.97 -1.51 -39.89
N GLU A 113 -3.84 -1.66 -38.89
CA GLU A 113 -3.70 -0.99 -37.59
C GLU A 113 -3.01 -1.93 -36.60
N VAL A 114 -1.88 -1.49 -36.03
CA VAL A 114 -1.19 -2.24 -34.97
C VAL A 114 -1.58 -1.65 -33.62
N VAL A 115 -2.51 -2.31 -32.94
CA VAL A 115 -2.96 -1.90 -31.61
C VAL A 115 -1.90 -2.27 -30.56
N MET A 116 -1.36 -1.27 -29.87
CA MET A 116 -0.41 -1.46 -28.78
C MET A 116 -1.17 -1.67 -27.46
N GLY A 117 -1.00 -2.84 -26.85
CA GLY A 117 -1.51 -3.12 -25.51
C GLY A 117 -0.68 -2.46 -24.39
N ASP A 118 -1.12 -2.61 -23.14
CA ASP A 118 -0.38 -2.15 -21.99
C ASP A 118 0.72 -3.18 -21.60
N PRO A 119 1.96 -2.74 -21.32
CA PRO A 119 3.04 -3.66 -20.96
C PRO A 119 2.92 -4.18 -19.51
N THR A 120 1.87 -3.83 -18.78
CA THR A 120 1.73 -4.10 -17.34
C THR A 120 1.82 -5.60 -17.06
N TYR A 121 1.14 -6.44 -17.85
CA TYR A 121 1.18 -7.89 -17.70
C TYR A 121 2.60 -8.47 -17.79
N LEU A 122 3.44 -7.92 -18.67
CA LEU A 122 4.82 -8.36 -18.84
C LEU A 122 5.65 -8.11 -17.57
N VAL A 123 5.42 -6.97 -16.91
CA VAL A 123 6.06 -6.63 -15.64
C VAL A 123 5.54 -7.54 -14.52
N LEU A 124 4.22 -7.74 -14.46
CA LEU A 124 3.54 -8.59 -13.47
C LEU A 124 3.91 -10.07 -13.60
N SER A 125 4.27 -10.53 -14.80
CA SER A 125 4.68 -11.92 -15.01
C SER A 125 6.02 -12.28 -14.34
N ASN A 126 6.84 -11.27 -13.99
CA ASN A 126 8.16 -11.48 -13.42
C ASN A 126 8.11 -11.49 -11.88
N PRO A 127 8.27 -12.66 -11.22
CA PRO A 127 8.17 -12.75 -9.77
C PRO A 127 9.25 -11.95 -9.04
N PHE A 128 10.41 -11.73 -9.68
CA PHE A 128 11.47 -10.91 -9.10
C PHE A 128 11.02 -9.45 -8.96
N VAL A 129 10.34 -8.90 -9.97
CA VAL A 129 9.82 -7.53 -9.90
C VAL A 129 8.76 -7.41 -8.80
N LEU A 130 7.86 -8.40 -8.71
CA LEU A 130 6.84 -8.45 -7.66
C LEU A 130 7.47 -8.50 -6.25
N LEU A 131 8.47 -9.35 -6.04
CA LEU A 131 9.17 -9.44 -4.75
C LEU A 131 9.87 -8.14 -4.37
N VAL A 132 10.59 -7.52 -5.31
CA VAL A 132 11.29 -6.25 -5.06
C VAL A 132 10.29 -5.11 -4.81
N MET A 133 9.13 -5.11 -5.46
CA MET A 133 8.04 -4.17 -5.18
C MET A 133 7.42 -4.37 -3.80
N ILE A 134 7.28 -5.61 -3.34
CA ILE A 134 6.84 -5.90 -1.97
C ILE A 134 7.85 -5.33 -0.97
N VAL A 135 9.15 -5.51 -1.20
CA VAL A 135 10.21 -4.93 -0.35
C VAL A 135 10.14 -3.39 -0.36
N ASP A 136 9.94 -2.75 -1.52
CA ASP A 136 9.74 -1.30 -1.58
C ASP A 136 8.54 -0.82 -0.76
N MET A 137 7.45 -1.59 -0.78
CA MET A 137 6.27 -1.35 0.04
C MET A 137 6.62 -1.36 1.53
N TRP A 138 7.37 -2.38 1.98
CA TRP A 138 7.78 -2.52 3.38
C TRP A 138 8.61 -1.31 3.85
N LEU A 139 9.54 -0.83 3.01
CA LEU A 139 10.36 0.35 3.30
C LEU A 139 9.55 1.66 3.43
N GLY A 140 8.28 1.66 2.98
CA GLY A 140 7.36 2.78 3.02
C GLY A 140 6.21 2.64 4.02
N ILE A 141 6.20 1.63 4.89
CA ILE A 141 5.03 1.28 5.70
C ILE A 141 4.57 2.37 6.67
N SER A 142 5.48 3.20 7.18
CA SER A 142 5.14 4.31 8.09
C SER A 142 4.23 5.34 7.44
N TYR A 143 4.35 5.52 6.13
CA TYR A 143 3.45 6.40 5.38
C TYR A 143 2.04 5.83 5.24
N VAL A 144 1.91 4.49 5.24
CA VAL A 144 0.60 3.82 5.26
C VAL A 144 -0.09 4.04 6.62
N ALA A 145 0.65 3.97 7.72
CA ALA A 145 0.10 4.25 9.06
C ALA A 145 -0.46 5.69 9.17
N ILE A 146 0.24 6.68 8.64
CA ILE A 146 -0.25 8.07 8.59
C ILE A 146 -1.51 8.18 7.73
N ALA A 147 -1.53 7.49 6.59
CA ALA A 147 -2.68 7.50 5.69
C ALA A 147 -3.91 6.85 6.32
N ALA A 148 -3.74 5.75 7.05
CA ALA A 148 -4.79 5.09 7.82
C ALA A 148 -5.37 6.03 8.89
N ALA A 149 -4.52 6.76 9.62
CA ALA A 149 -4.98 7.75 10.59
C ALA A 149 -5.73 8.94 9.96
N ARG A 150 -5.37 9.33 8.73
CA ARG A 150 -6.15 10.33 7.97
C ARG A 150 -7.50 9.76 7.50
N ALA A 151 -7.53 8.50 7.09
CA ALA A 151 -8.76 7.83 6.68
C ALA A 151 -9.77 7.67 7.83
N SER A 152 -9.32 7.67 9.09
CA SER A 152 -10.23 7.64 10.25
C SER A 152 -10.87 9.00 10.59
N GLN A 153 -10.47 10.10 9.95
CA GLN A 153 -11.07 11.42 10.19
C GLN A 153 -12.33 11.60 9.35
N TYR A 154 -13.49 11.18 9.88
CA TYR A 154 -14.77 11.22 9.16
C TYR A 154 -15.39 12.61 9.03
N GLU A 155 -15.05 13.53 9.93
CA GLU A 155 -15.64 14.87 9.97
C GLU A 155 -15.16 15.74 8.79
N ASP A 156 -13.92 15.54 8.36
CA ASP A 156 -13.36 16.19 7.17
C ASP A 156 -13.34 15.20 6.00
N TRP A 157 -14.36 15.28 5.15
CA TRP A 157 -14.51 14.44 3.95
C TRP A 157 -13.29 14.51 3.02
N MET A 158 -12.56 15.64 3.00
CA MET A 158 -11.37 15.81 2.16
C MET A 158 -10.19 15.03 2.73
N SER A 159 -9.96 15.12 4.04
CA SER A 159 -8.94 14.32 4.74
C SER A 159 -9.25 12.82 4.66
N PHE A 160 -10.53 12.44 4.74
CA PHE A 160 -11.00 11.08 4.53
C PHE A 160 -10.70 10.56 3.12
N ALA A 161 -11.10 11.31 2.09
CA ALA A 161 -10.89 10.93 0.70
C ALA A 161 -9.39 10.84 0.36
N LEU A 162 -8.60 11.81 0.82
CA LEU A 162 -7.15 11.79 0.68
C LEU A 162 -6.53 10.61 1.43
N GLY A 163 -7.01 10.27 2.63
CA GLY A 163 -6.58 9.08 3.38
C GLY A 163 -6.86 7.79 2.62
N CYS A 164 -8.04 7.63 2.03
CA CYS A 164 -8.40 6.47 1.22
C CYS A 164 -7.51 6.34 -0.03
N VAL A 165 -7.32 7.45 -0.76
CA VAL A 165 -6.50 7.49 -1.97
C VAL A 165 -5.02 7.25 -1.66
N TYR A 166 -4.53 7.78 -0.54
CA TYR A 166 -3.12 7.64 -0.14
C TYR A 166 -2.80 6.22 0.36
N ASN A 167 -3.76 5.55 1.02
CA ASN A 167 -3.64 4.13 1.37
C ASN A 167 -3.55 3.24 0.12
N ALA A 168 -4.35 3.54 -0.91
CA ALA A 168 -4.36 2.76 -2.15
C ALA A 168 -3.20 3.11 -3.11
N ARG A 169 -2.71 4.35 -3.03
CA ARG A 169 -1.50 4.87 -3.70
C ARG A 169 -1.54 4.75 -5.23
N PHE A 170 -2.36 5.60 -5.85
CA PHE A 170 -2.06 6.51 -6.95
C PHE A 170 -3.37 7.06 -7.50
N VAL A 171 -3.64 8.34 -7.23
CA VAL A 171 -3.97 9.36 -8.24
C VAL A 171 -4.01 10.69 -7.49
N ARG A 172 -3.04 11.52 -7.81
CA ARG A 172 -3.12 12.96 -7.62
C ARG A 172 -4.07 13.46 -8.72
N CYS A 173 -5.36 13.60 -8.43
CA CYS A 173 -6.30 14.40 -9.24
C CYS A 173 -6.02 15.91 -9.05
N LEU A 174 -4.75 16.32 -9.19
CA LEU A 174 -4.37 17.72 -9.22
C LEU A 174 -3.40 17.91 -10.39
N PRO A 175 -3.69 18.85 -11.30
CA PRO A 175 -2.83 19.11 -12.44
C PRO A 175 -1.49 19.68 -11.94
N MET A 176 -0.55 19.77 -12.87
CA MET A 176 0.70 20.53 -12.80
C MET A 176 1.95 19.76 -12.31
N HIS A 177 2.77 19.43 -13.32
CA HIS A 177 4.23 19.38 -13.36
C HIS A 177 4.97 18.74 -12.17
N THR A 178 5.48 17.53 -12.36
CA THR A 178 6.90 17.27 -12.70
C THR A 178 7.11 15.75 -12.73
N THR A 179 7.80 15.29 -13.77
CA THR A 179 8.09 13.92 -14.19
C THR A 179 8.76 13.04 -13.11
N SER A 180 7.99 12.32 -12.29
CA SER A 180 8.46 11.09 -11.59
C SER A 180 7.33 10.35 -10.86
N THR A 181 6.28 9.96 -11.58
CA THR A 181 5.05 9.44 -10.95
C THR A 181 4.46 8.30 -11.78
N LEU A 182 5.16 7.16 -11.81
CA LEU A 182 4.70 5.93 -12.48
C LEU A 182 4.98 4.65 -11.68
N ILE A 183 5.24 4.76 -10.38
CA ILE A 183 5.49 3.62 -9.50
C ILE A 183 4.82 3.96 -8.16
N HIS A 184 4.30 2.95 -7.45
CA HIS A 184 3.80 2.97 -6.06
C HIS A 184 2.29 2.84 -5.89
N CYS A 185 1.72 1.69 -6.28
CA CYS A 185 0.43 1.18 -5.81
C CYS A 185 0.62 0.00 -4.85
N ILE A 186 0.70 0.29 -3.56
CA ILE A 186 1.22 -0.60 -2.51
C ILE A 186 0.41 -1.90 -2.37
N GLN A 187 -0.92 -1.81 -2.37
CA GLN A 187 -1.80 -2.97 -2.17
C GLN A 187 -1.96 -3.81 -3.43
N VAL A 188 -1.81 -3.20 -4.60
CA VAL A 188 -2.06 -3.87 -5.87
C VAL A 188 -0.94 -4.85 -6.20
N TRP A 189 0.32 -4.54 -5.86
CA TRP A 189 1.44 -5.48 -6.06
C TRP A 189 1.28 -6.77 -5.28
N ALA A 190 0.79 -6.67 -4.06
CA ALA A 190 0.62 -7.83 -3.20
C ALA A 190 -0.59 -8.68 -3.66
N GLY A 191 -1.67 -8.03 -4.13
CA GLY A 191 -2.75 -8.70 -4.87
C GLY A 191 -2.27 -9.38 -6.16
N TYR A 192 -1.39 -8.75 -6.93
CA TYR A 192 -0.81 -9.35 -8.13
C TYR A 192 0.10 -10.54 -7.81
N MET A 193 0.86 -10.50 -6.71
CA MET A 193 1.64 -11.65 -6.26
C MET A 193 0.73 -12.81 -5.85
N MET A 194 -0.36 -12.54 -5.13
CA MET A 194 -1.37 -13.54 -4.79
C MET A 194 -1.99 -14.15 -6.06
N MET A 195 -2.38 -13.33 -7.04
CA MET A 195 -2.86 -13.83 -8.33
C MET A 195 -1.83 -14.69 -9.05
N TRP A 196 -0.57 -14.26 -9.09
CA TRP A 196 0.51 -15.04 -9.71
C TRP A 196 0.68 -16.41 -9.02
N MET A 197 0.64 -16.44 -7.69
CA MET A 197 0.71 -17.68 -6.91
C MET A 197 -0.49 -18.58 -7.17
N LEU A 198 -1.71 -18.02 -7.15
CA LEU A 198 -2.96 -18.72 -7.44
C LEU A 198 -2.98 -19.29 -8.85
N SER A 199 -2.60 -18.51 -9.88
CA SER A 199 -2.51 -18.99 -11.25
C SER A 199 -1.53 -20.15 -11.38
N ARG A 200 -0.39 -20.09 -10.69
CA ARG A 200 0.60 -21.17 -10.70
C ARG A 200 0.10 -22.41 -9.95
N ALA A 201 -0.60 -22.24 -8.84
CA ALA A 201 -1.20 -23.33 -8.08
C ALA A 201 -2.35 -24.00 -8.85
N ALA A 202 -3.23 -23.21 -9.47
CA ALA A 202 -4.31 -23.67 -10.33
C ALA A 202 -3.77 -24.48 -11.53
N LYS A 203 -2.71 -23.97 -12.17
CA LYS A 203 -2.01 -24.68 -13.26
C LYS A 203 -1.40 -26.00 -12.82
N ARG A 204 -0.74 -26.03 -11.66
CA ARG A 204 -0.19 -27.28 -11.08
C ARG A 204 -1.26 -28.30 -10.72
N ARG A 205 -2.47 -27.85 -10.39
CA ARG A 205 -3.61 -28.71 -10.03
C ARG A 205 -4.54 -29.02 -11.21
N GLY A 206 -4.24 -28.52 -12.41
CA GLY A 206 -5.07 -28.73 -13.61
C GLY A 206 -6.45 -28.07 -13.55
N LEU A 207 -6.64 -27.07 -12.69
CA LEU A 207 -7.94 -26.39 -12.47
C LEU A 207 -8.14 -25.19 -13.39
N GLU A 208 -7.42 -25.11 -14.50
CA GLU A 208 -7.44 -23.95 -15.41
C GLU A 208 -8.85 -23.66 -15.95
N GLY A 209 -9.68 -24.70 -16.16
CA GLY A 209 -11.06 -24.55 -16.63
C GLY A 209 -12.05 -24.03 -15.57
N SER A 210 -11.67 -23.99 -14.29
CA SER A 210 -12.55 -23.52 -13.21
C SER A 210 -12.44 -22.02 -12.95
N PHE A 211 -11.39 -21.36 -13.44
CA PHE A 211 -11.11 -19.95 -13.15
C PHE A 211 -11.20 -19.11 -14.42
N ALA A 212 -12.00 -18.05 -14.38
CA ALA A 212 -11.99 -17.03 -15.42
C ALA A 212 -10.75 -16.13 -15.29
N PRO A 213 -10.11 -15.73 -16.41
CA PRO A 213 -9.00 -14.78 -16.36
C PRO A 213 -9.49 -13.42 -15.86
N VAL A 214 -8.80 -12.88 -14.85
CA VAL A 214 -9.08 -11.55 -14.31
C VAL A 214 -8.09 -10.56 -14.92
N ASP A 215 -8.63 -9.48 -15.47
CA ASP A 215 -7.82 -8.38 -15.99
C ASP A 215 -7.17 -7.60 -14.83
N PRO A 216 -5.83 -7.38 -14.85
CA PRO A 216 -5.12 -6.64 -13.82
C PRO A 216 -5.64 -5.22 -13.59
N ALA A 217 -6.25 -4.57 -14.59
CA ALA A 217 -6.83 -3.24 -14.43
C ALA A 217 -8.02 -3.26 -13.46
N HIS A 218 -8.88 -4.27 -13.56
CA HIS A 218 -10.02 -4.45 -12.67
C HIS A 218 -9.57 -4.70 -11.23
N LEU A 219 -8.52 -5.51 -11.03
CA LEU A 219 -7.95 -5.72 -9.70
C LEU A 219 -7.43 -4.42 -9.09
N GLY A 220 -6.75 -3.60 -9.91
CA GLY A 220 -6.30 -2.26 -9.50
C GLY A 220 -7.46 -1.43 -9.00
N VAL A 221 -8.50 -1.25 -9.82
CA VAL A 221 -9.70 -0.46 -9.48
C VAL A 221 -10.38 -0.97 -8.20
N LEU A 222 -10.55 -2.28 -8.06
CA LEU A 222 -11.15 -2.86 -6.86
C LEU A 222 -10.30 -2.60 -5.62
N ALA A 223 -8.98 -2.77 -5.70
CA ALA A 223 -8.08 -2.46 -4.59
C ALA A 223 -8.19 -0.98 -4.18
N TYR A 224 -8.30 -0.05 -5.13
CA TYR A 224 -8.51 1.37 -4.83
C TYR A 224 -9.81 1.64 -4.07
N LEU A 225 -10.91 1.04 -4.52
CA LEU A 225 -12.22 1.25 -3.91
C LEU A 225 -12.33 0.62 -2.53
N TYR A 226 -11.72 -0.55 -2.33
CA TYR A 226 -11.85 -1.31 -1.09
C TYR A 226 -10.78 -1.01 -0.04
N ALA A 227 -9.61 -0.48 -0.41
CA ALA A 227 -8.51 -0.21 0.52
C ALA A 227 -8.93 0.61 1.75
N GLY A 228 -9.53 1.78 1.52
CA GLY A 228 -10.00 2.67 2.58
C GLY A 228 -11.09 2.02 3.44
N PRO A 229 -12.21 1.56 2.84
CA PRO A 229 -13.28 0.87 3.57
C PRO A 229 -12.80 -0.33 4.39
N ILE A 230 -11.87 -1.14 3.87
CA ILE A 230 -11.31 -2.28 4.60
C ILE A 230 -10.52 -1.79 5.82
N VAL A 231 -9.67 -0.78 5.69
CA VAL A 231 -8.93 -0.21 6.83
C VAL A 231 -9.87 0.30 7.91
N LEU A 232 -10.98 0.95 7.52
CA LEU A 232 -12.00 1.43 8.45
C LEU A 232 -12.75 0.30 9.14
N LEU A 233 -13.09 -0.75 8.38
CA LEU A 233 -13.73 -1.95 8.91
C LEU A 233 -12.81 -2.67 9.89
N LEU A 234 -11.51 -2.79 9.57
CA LEU A 234 -10.51 -3.35 10.47
C LEU A 234 -10.39 -2.51 11.76
N ALA A 235 -10.34 -1.19 11.64
CA ALA A 235 -10.24 -0.27 12.78
C ALA A 235 -11.49 -0.30 13.69
N ARG A 236 -12.68 -0.55 13.14
CA ARG A 236 -13.95 -0.58 13.89
C ARG A 236 -14.35 -1.95 14.41
N THR A 237 -13.70 -3.02 13.96
CA THR A 237 -14.02 -4.39 14.37
C THR A 237 -13.05 -4.90 15.42
N THR A 238 -13.40 -6.02 16.06
CA THR A 238 -12.52 -6.74 16.98
C THR A 238 -11.22 -7.23 16.32
N MET A 239 -11.14 -7.19 14.99
CA MET A 239 -9.92 -7.50 14.24
C MET A 239 -8.76 -6.57 14.61
N MET A 240 -9.03 -5.32 14.99
CA MET A 240 -7.99 -4.41 15.49
C MET A 240 -7.27 -4.99 16.73
N VAL A 241 -7.95 -5.76 17.56
CA VAL A 241 -7.33 -6.43 18.72
C VAL A 241 -6.31 -7.47 18.26
N MET A 242 -6.61 -8.20 17.18
CA MET A 242 -5.65 -9.15 16.58
C MET A 242 -4.42 -8.42 16.04
N TYR A 243 -4.61 -7.29 15.32
CA TYR A 243 -3.51 -6.46 14.84
C TYR A 243 -2.63 -5.93 15.97
N HIS A 244 -3.22 -5.47 17.06
CA HIS A 244 -2.46 -5.07 18.24
C HIS A 244 -1.65 -6.23 18.83
N ARG A 245 -2.23 -7.43 18.93
CA ARG A 245 -1.49 -8.62 19.40
C ARG A 245 -0.32 -8.96 18.49
N LEU A 246 -0.51 -8.81 17.18
CA LEU A 246 0.55 -9.03 16.21
C LEU A 246 1.69 -8.01 16.39
N TRP A 247 1.36 -6.75 16.68
CA TRP A 247 2.38 -5.73 16.96
C TRP A 247 3.16 -5.96 18.25
N ASP A 248 2.56 -6.67 19.21
CA ASP A 248 3.19 -7.02 20.49
C ASP A 248 4.13 -8.25 20.38
N LEU A 249 4.05 -9.06 19.30
CA LEU A 249 4.74 -10.36 19.21
C LEU A 249 6.28 -10.30 19.26
N LEU A 250 6.88 -9.28 18.64
CA LEU A 250 8.34 -9.12 18.56
C LEU A 250 8.89 -8.13 19.59
N VAL A 251 8.02 -7.55 20.43
CA VAL A 251 8.41 -6.55 21.43
C VAL A 251 8.84 -7.26 22.73
N PRO A 252 9.97 -6.88 23.34
CA PRO A 252 10.36 -7.38 24.66
C PRO A 252 9.31 -7.04 25.73
N THR A 253 9.04 -7.97 26.65
CA THR A 253 8.00 -7.82 27.69
C THR A 253 8.21 -6.62 28.62
N SER A 254 9.45 -6.14 28.78
CA SER A 254 9.79 -4.93 29.55
C SER A 254 9.41 -3.62 28.86
N ALA A 255 9.08 -3.66 27.57
CA ALA A 255 8.92 -2.51 26.68
C ALA A 255 7.52 -2.45 26.04
N LEU A 256 6.60 -3.33 26.44
CA LEU A 256 5.30 -3.55 25.79
C LEU A 256 4.35 -2.33 25.83
N GLU A 257 4.55 -1.39 26.76
CA GLU A 257 3.70 -0.20 26.90
C GLU A 257 4.24 1.03 26.14
N SER A 258 5.52 1.00 25.76
CA SER A 258 6.21 2.13 25.11
C SER A 258 6.66 1.81 23.69
N HIS A 259 6.65 0.55 23.25
CA HIS A 259 7.13 0.14 21.94
C HIS A 259 6.14 -0.74 21.19
N ILE A 260 6.07 -0.57 19.86
CA ILE A 260 5.29 -1.42 18.96
C ILE A 260 6.15 -1.90 17.79
N GLU A 261 5.95 -3.15 17.35
CA GLU A 261 6.63 -3.71 16.18
C GLU A 261 5.65 -3.85 15.00
N THR A 262 5.85 -3.07 13.95
CA THR A 262 4.87 -2.95 12.87
C THR A 262 4.93 -4.08 11.84
N LEU A 263 6.07 -4.79 11.75
CA LEU A 263 6.29 -5.81 10.74
C LEU A 263 5.35 -7.04 10.86
N PRO A 264 5.20 -7.71 12.02
CA PRO A 264 4.34 -8.89 12.13
C PRO A 264 2.87 -8.59 11.78
N GLY A 265 2.35 -7.43 12.18
CA GLY A 265 0.98 -7.03 11.84
C GLY A 265 0.75 -6.79 10.35
N ALA A 266 1.80 -6.44 9.60
CA ALA A 266 1.70 -6.25 8.16
C ALA A 266 1.96 -7.54 7.35
N VAL A 267 2.57 -8.57 7.96
CA VAL A 267 2.73 -9.91 7.36
C VAL A 267 1.49 -10.78 7.66
N ALA A 268 0.85 -10.58 8.81
CA ALA A 268 -0.28 -11.39 9.26
C ALA A 268 -1.47 -11.51 8.29
N PRO A 269 -1.95 -10.46 7.59
CA PRO A 269 -2.99 -10.62 6.58
C PRO A 269 -2.59 -11.53 5.40
N TRP A 270 -1.32 -11.94 5.30
CA TRP A 270 -0.79 -12.86 4.30
C TRP A 270 -0.60 -14.29 4.80
N MET A 271 -0.74 -14.54 6.12
CA MET A 271 -0.55 -15.85 6.75
C MET A 271 -1.88 -16.51 7.16
N GLU A 272 -3.00 -16.10 6.56
CA GLU A 272 -4.27 -16.80 6.70
C GLU A 272 -4.41 -17.81 5.55
N ASN A 273 -4.36 -19.10 5.90
CA ASN A 273 -4.29 -20.32 5.08
C ASN A 273 -2.90 -20.78 4.58
N THR A 274 -2.15 -21.40 5.49
CA THR A 274 -1.55 -22.72 5.21
C THR A 274 -2.20 -23.76 6.09
#